data_AF-A0A847DLN6-F1
#
_entry.id   AF-A0A847DLN6-F1
#
_cell.length_a   1.000
_cell.length_b   1.000
_cell.length_c   1.000
_cell.angle_alpha   90.00
_cell.angle_beta   90.00
_cell.angle_gamma   90.00
#
_symmetry.space_group_name_H-M   'P 1'
#
loop_
_entity.id
_entity.type
_entity.pdbx_description
1 polymer ?
#
loop_
_entity_poly.entity_id
_entity_poly.type
_entity_poly.pdbx_seq_one_letter_code
_entity_poly.pdbx_strand_id
1 'polypeptide(L)'
;MMNRNALLSVLKSLFMILAFGLVLLPHIADGVDLTYKERISRLVVNGSYTATKDGKTIFSYNSDTRFIPASIWKLTTALAALETLGKDYHFKTEFYQDNAHNLYIRGYGDPSLISEEIDIIFKALKKMGVSEINNIYLDNIRFEIPQITPGVSKSLNPYDVENSALAVNFNTIYFSVDQNGAITSAEKQTPTLSIMKEMGKGFKSGKHRINISKSRKNISRYVGELFRAIQERNGITRKGTSSEKEVPKDLDPLYVHYSSKALYEVIREMLFYSSNYTANQIFLTLGATAYGYPATWEKSSRFMRGYLDKNFPSSSKEMIFDEGSGISRNNLITATAMLEVLERFRPYAELLPLEKGRYIKSGTLNGVYTYAGYFNNKGNHDSFVIILNQKMNNRDRVLDLMEKWYRGFSK
;
A
#
# COMPACT_ATOMS: atom_id res chain seq x y z
N MET A 1 -51.28 -29.41 81.18
CA MET A 1 -50.45 -30.48 80.59
C MET A 1 -49.14 -29.81 80.17
N MET A 2 -47.98 -30.09 80.80
CA MET A 2 -47.13 -31.30 80.68
C MET A 2 -46.43 -31.41 79.30
N ASN A 3 -45.12 -31.71 79.18
CA ASN A 3 -44.04 -31.71 80.19
C ASN A 3 -42.64 -31.67 79.51
N ARG A 4 -41.62 -31.34 80.31
CA ARG A 4 -40.16 -31.43 80.15
C ARG A 4 -39.57 -32.51 79.20
N ASN A 5 -38.37 -32.20 78.66
CA ASN A 5 -37.05 -32.76 79.05
C ASN A 5 -35.97 -32.13 78.12
N ALA A 6 -34.98 -31.30 78.48
CA ALA A 6 -34.28 -30.92 79.72
C ALA A 6 -33.14 -31.86 80.18
N LEU A 7 -31.92 -31.28 80.36
CA LEU A 7 -30.68 -31.79 81.00
C LEU A 7 -29.94 -32.93 80.22
N LEU A 8 -28.59 -33.03 80.14
CA LEU A 8 -27.36 -32.40 80.72
C LEU A 8 -26.28 -32.38 79.61
N SER A 9 -25.04 -31.83 79.67
CA SER A 9 -24.24 -30.97 80.60
C SER A 9 -23.07 -30.37 79.78
N VAL A 10 -22.73 -29.08 79.84
CA VAL A 10 -21.72 -28.47 80.74
C VAL A 10 -20.37 -29.23 80.82
N LEU A 11 -19.34 -28.79 80.06
CA LEU A 11 -17.97 -28.43 80.53
C LEU A 11 -16.91 -28.26 79.41
N LYS A 12 -16.03 -27.24 79.59
CA LYS A 12 -14.64 -27.09 79.08
C LYS A 12 -14.38 -26.83 77.58
N SER A 13 -14.36 -25.53 77.26
CA SER A 13 -13.20 -24.77 76.77
C SER A 13 -12.02 -25.51 76.10
N LEU A 14 -11.74 -25.18 74.82
CA LEU A 14 -10.46 -24.59 74.35
C LEU A 14 -10.55 -24.11 72.88
N PHE A 15 -9.56 -23.32 72.44
CA PHE A 15 -9.43 -22.60 71.13
C PHE A 15 -10.34 -21.36 70.99
N MET A 16 -9.80 -20.16 71.26
CA MET A 16 -9.00 -19.29 70.37
C MET A 16 -9.87 -18.60 69.30
N ILE A 17 -10.23 -17.31 69.46
CA ILE A 17 -9.42 -16.06 69.30
C ILE A 17 -9.46 -15.54 67.84
N LEU A 18 -9.66 -14.21 67.69
CA LEU A 18 -9.62 -13.39 66.46
C LEU A 18 -10.74 -13.71 65.42
N ALA A 19 -11.78 -12.91 65.16
CA ALA A 19 -12.01 -11.45 65.10
C ALA A 19 -11.72 -10.77 63.74
N PHE A 20 -12.43 -9.65 63.52
CA PHE A 20 -12.33 -8.66 62.44
C PHE A 20 -12.90 -8.97 61.04
N GLY A 21 -13.96 -8.21 60.71
CA GLY A 21 -13.90 -7.22 59.63
C GLY A 21 -13.95 -7.73 58.19
N LEU A 22 -15.15 -7.73 57.60
CA LEU A 22 -15.32 -7.72 56.15
C LEU A 22 -14.85 -6.35 55.59
N VAL A 23 -13.55 -6.24 55.34
CA VAL A 23 -13.00 -5.22 54.45
C VAL A 23 -13.27 -5.68 53.02
N LEU A 24 -14.01 -4.88 52.26
CA LEU A 24 -14.14 -5.07 50.81
C LEU A 24 -12.75 -4.88 50.17
N LEU A 25 -12.08 -5.98 49.88
CA LEU A 25 -10.83 -5.96 49.12
C LEU A 25 -11.12 -5.50 47.67
N PRO A 26 -10.37 -4.52 47.13
CA PRO A 26 -10.44 -4.21 45.72
C PRO A 26 -9.96 -5.43 44.91
N HIS A 27 -10.64 -5.70 43.79
CA HIS A 27 -10.26 -6.78 42.87
C HIS A 27 -8.86 -6.50 42.30
N ILE A 28 -7.89 -7.38 42.56
CA ILE A 28 -6.52 -7.24 42.06
C ILE A 28 -6.49 -7.61 40.57
N ALA A 29 -6.69 -6.60 39.71
CA ALA A 29 -6.45 -6.69 38.26
C ALA A 29 -5.04 -6.20 37.86
N ASP A 30 -4.36 -5.46 38.74
CA ASP A 30 -3.19 -4.64 38.40
C ASP A 30 -1.90 -5.43 38.13
N GLY A 31 -1.79 -6.67 38.65
CA GLY A 31 -0.57 -7.47 38.58
C GLY A 31 -0.20 -7.96 37.17
N VAL A 32 -1.15 -8.05 36.25
CA VAL A 32 -0.89 -8.48 34.86
C VAL A 32 -0.54 -7.29 33.95
N ASP A 33 -1.23 -6.16 34.14
CA ASP A 33 -1.17 -4.99 33.26
C ASP A 33 0.23 -4.34 33.24
N LEU A 34 0.83 -4.13 34.43
CA LEU A 34 2.17 -3.57 34.58
C LEU A 34 3.23 -4.38 33.79
N THR A 35 3.17 -5.71 33.86
CA THR A 35 4.20 -6.56 33.23
C THR A 35 4.23 -6.46 31.70
N TYR A 36 3.09 -6.29 31.03
CA TYR A 36 3.07 -6.14 29.57
C TYR A 36 3.52 -4.74 29.15
N LYS A 37 3.07 -3.69 29.83
CA LYS A 37 3.49 -2.30 29.60
C LYS A 37 5.01 -2.13 29.77
N GLU A 38 5.57 -2.66 30.86
CA GLU A 38 7.02 -2.65 31.11
C GLU A 38 7.82 -3.46 30.08
N ARG A 39 7.29 -4.59 29.60
CA ARG A 39 7.98 -5.40 28.58
C ARG A 39 7.97 -4.71 27.22
N ILE A 40 6.91 -3.98 26.90
CA ILE A 40 6.80 -3.23 25.64
C ILE A 40 7.67 -1.96 25.71
N SER A 41 7.70 -1.23 26.82
CA SER A 41 8.55 -0.03 26.95
C SER A 41 10.04 -0.35 26.81
N ARG A 42 10.51 -1.51 27.27
CA ARG A 42 11.88 -2.00 27.03
C ARG A 42 12.20 -2.33 25.56
N LEU A 43 11.19 -2.47 24.69
CA LEU A 43 11.34 -2.76 23.27
C LEU A 43 11.21 -1.50 22.39
N VAL A 44 10.56 -0.44 22.88
CA VAL A 44 10.26 0.80 22.17
C VAL A 44 11.14 1.91 22.74
N VAL A 45 12.31 2.10 22.14
CA VAL A 45 13.31 3.11 22.53
C VAL A 45 13.02 4.45 21.88
N ASN A 46 12.58 4.45 20.61
CA ASN A 46 12.10 5.63 19.92
C ASN A 46 10.96 5.26 18.97
N GLY A 47 9.77 5.77 19.27
CA GLY A 47 8.55 5.41 18.57
C GLY A 47 7.30 5.59 19.43
N SER A 48 6.19 5.11 18.89
CA SER A 48 4.86 5.14 19.49
C SER A 48 4.08 3.86 19.18
N TYR A 49 3.04 3.61 19.97
CA TYR A 49 2.06 2.58 19.70
C TYR A 49 0.70 2.97 20.30
N THR A 50 -0.38 2.45 19.72
CA THR A 50 -1.73 2.58 20.26
C THR A 50 -2.60 1.40 19.82
N ALA A 51 -3.64 1.07 20.59
CA ALA A 51 -4.66 0.09 20.21
C ALA A 51 -6.03 0.42 20.81
N THR A 52 -7.07 0.13 20.03
CA THR A 52 -8.46 0.19 20.47
C THR A 52 -8.97 -1.15 20.98
N LYS A 53 -10.06 -1.12 21.74
CA LYS A 53 -11.02 -2.21 21.86
C LYS A 53 -12.43 -1.63 21.92
N ASP A 54 -13.34 -2.18 21.12
CA ASP A 54 -14.73 -1.73 21.02
C ASP A 54 -14.84 -0.21 20.77
N GLY A 55 -13.95 0.31 19.91
CA GLY A 55 -13.84 1.73 19.55
C GLY A 55 -13.17 2.64 20.58
N LYS A 56 -12.74 2.12 21.74
CA LYS A 56 -12.07 2.91 22.80
C LYS A 56 -10.57 2.62 22.80
N THR A 57 -9.73 3.66 22.86
CA THR A 57 -8.28 3.49 23.10
C THR A 57 -8.05 2.85 24.46
N ILE A 58 -7.43 1.66 24.48
CA ILE A 58 -7.11 0.93 25.71
C ILE A 58 -5.60 0.86 25.96
N PHE A 59 -4.78 1.06 24.93
CA PHE A 59 -3.33 1.01 25.00
C PHE A 59 -2.75 2.21 24.24
N SER A 60 -1.83 2.97 24.83
CA SER A 60 -1.15 4.08 24.16
C SER A 60 0.21 4.38 24.77
N TYR A 61 1.17 4.79 23.93
CA TYR A 61 2.46 5.36 24.31
C TYR A 61 2.95 6.28 23.20
N ASN A 62 3.34 7.51 23.56
CA ASN A 62 3.78 8.58 22.64
C ASN A 62 2.86 8.76 21.42
N SER A 63 1.55 8.48 21.54
CA SER A 63 0.65 8.37 20.39
C SER A 63 0.55 9.65 19.57
N ASP A 64 0.71 10.80 20.22
CA ASP A 64 0.63 12.15 19.63
C ASP A 64 2.00 12.69 19.19
N THR A 65 3.06 11.88 19.26
CA THR A 65 4.38 12.23 18.70
C THR A 65 4.46 11.83 17.23
N ARG A 66 4.93 12.76 16.39
CA ARG A 66 5.13 12.55 14.95
C ARG A 66 6.36 11.68 14.67
N PHE A 67 6.17 10.64 13.86
CA PHE A 67 7.22 9.73 13.42
C PHE A 67 7.09 9.41 11.93
N ILE A 68 8.19 8.94 11.31
CA ILE A 68 8.17 8.51 9.91
C ILE A 68 7.33 7.23 9.79
N PRO A 69 6.26 7.21 8.96
CA PRO A 69 5.35 6.06 8.88
C PRO A 69 5.94 4.88 8.10
N ALA A 70 6.83 5.13 7.14
CA ALA A 70 7.06 4.20 6.04
C ALA A 70 5.73 3.81 5.34
N SER A 71 5.64 2.60 4.78
CA SER A 71 4.52 2.17 3.93
C SER A 71 3.14 2.00 4.59
N ILE A 72 2.96 2.25 5.90
CA ILE A 72 1.59 2.34 6.47
C ILE A 72 0.84 3.56 5.92
N TRP A 73 1.55 4.60 5.45
CA TRP A 73 0.95 5.77 4.78
C TRP A 73 0.06 5.40 3.57
N LYS A 74 0.30 4.24 2.95
CA LYS A 74 -0.54 3.70 1.87
C LYS A 74 -1.99 3.46 2.30
N LEU A 75 -2.28 3.32 3.59
CA LEU A 75 -3.66 3.28 4.13
C LEU A 75 -4.39 4.60 3.87
N THR A 76 -3.75 5.73 4.15
CA THR A 76 -4.27 7.08 3.90
C THR A 76 -4.56 7.28 2.40
N THR A 77 -3.61 6.91 1.54
CA THR A 77 -3.76 6.99 0.08
C THR A 77 -4.86 6.06 -0.45
N ALA A 78 -4.94 4.83 0.07
CA ALA A 78 -5.98 3.87 -0.28
C ALA A 78 -7.38 4.37 0.11
N LEU A 79 -7.54 4.90 1.32
CA LEU A 79 -8.81 5.43 1.81
C LEU A 79 -9.28 6.62 0.96
N ALA A 80 -8.40 7.59 0.71
CA ALA A 80 -8.70 8.74 -0.12
C ALA A 80 -9.11 8.32 -1.55
N ALA A 81 -8.48 7.29 -2.10
CA ALA A 81 -8.81 6.74 -3.41
C ALA A 81 -10.18 6.05 -3.44
N LEU A 82 -10.47 5.18 -2.48
CA LEU A 82 -11.76 4.47 -2.37
C LEU A 82 -12.93 5.44 -2.21
N GLU A 83 -12.76 6.50 -1.41
CA GLU A 83 -13.83 7.46 -1.13
C GLU A 83 -14.01 8.55 -2.20
N THR A 84 -13.00 8.80 -3.04
CA THR A 84 -13.05 9.86 -4.06
C THR A 84 -13.30 9.32 -5.46
N LEU A 85 -12.68 8.20 -5.82
CA LEU A 85 -12.83 7.57 -7.14
C LEU A 85 -13.91 6.48 -7.14
N GLY A 86 -14.16 5.85 -5.98
CA GLY A 86 -15.02 4.69 -5.84
C GLY A 86 -14.28 3.37 -6.05
N LYS A 87 -14.68 2.32 -5.32
CA LYS A 87 -14.07 0.98 -5.38
C LYS A 87 -14.07 0.36 -6.81
N ASP A 88 -15.08 0.70 -7.60
CA ASP A 88 -15.34 0.20 -8.96
C ASP A 88 -14.72 1.10 -10.05
N TYR A 89 -13.85 2.06 -9.68
CA TYR A 89 -13.09 2.86 -10.64
C TYR A 89 -12.12 2.00 -11.44
N HIS A 90 -12.11 2.16 -12.76
CA HIS A 90 -11.12 1.56 -13.65
C HIS A 90 -10.21 2.64 -14.23
N PHE A 91 -8.90 2.40 -14.20
CA PHE A 91 -7.93 3.27 -14.89
C PHE A 91 -8.14 3.18 -16.41
N LYS A 92 -7.72 4.22 -17.14
CA LYS A 92 -7.89 4.27 -18.59
C LYS A 92 -6.58 4.48 -19.35
N THR A 93 -6.54 3.95 -20.57
CA THR A 93 -5.53 4.28 -21.61
C THR A 93 -6.26 4.55 -22.92
N GLU A 94 -5.94 5.65 -23.60
CA GLU A 94 -6.61 6.04 -24.85
C GLU A 94 -5.74 5.71 -26.07
N PHE A 95 -6.37 5.17 -27.10
CA PHE A 95 -5.75 4.73 -28.34
C PHE A 95 -6.38 5.46 -29.52
N TYR A 96 -5.53 5.96 -30.43
CA TYR A 96 -5.93 6.72 -31.61
C TYR A 96 -5.19 6.17 -32.83
N GLN A 97 -5.80 6.20 -34.01
CA GLN A 97 -5.12 5.81 -35.25
C GLN A 97 -5.34 6.87 -36.33
N ASP A 98 -4.25 7.33 -36.94
CA ASP A 98 -4.33 8.25 -38.08
C ASP A 98 -4.53 7.51 -39.43
N ASN A 99 -4.83 8.27 -40.49
CA ASN A 99 -5.02 7.75 -41.85
C ASN A 99 -3.76 7.08 -42.43
N ALA A 100 -2.60 7.24 -41.81
CA ALA A 100 -1.35 6.56 -42.15
C ALA A 100 -1.11 5.32 -41.25
N HIS A 101 -2.14 4.83 -40.57
CA HIS A 101 -2.13 3.68 -39.66
C HIS A 101 -1.13 3.79 -38.49
N ASN A 102 -0.69 4.99 -38.10
CA ASN A 102 0.10 5.14 -36.89
C ASN A 102 -0.80 5.07 -35.66
N LEU A 103 -0.48 4.20 -34.70
CA LEU A 103 -1.21 4.08 -33.44
C LEU A 103 -0.59 5.05 -32.43
N TYR A 104 -1.37 5.97 -31.88
CA TYR A 104 -0.98 6.78 -30.74
C TYR A 104 -1.57 6.17 -29.46
N ILE A 105 -0.77 6.14 -28.39
CA ILE A 105 -1.11 5.59 -27.09
C ILE A 105 -0.95 6.71 -26.06
N ARG A 106 -2.05 7.14 -25.45
CA ARG A 106 -2.08 8.20 -24.43
C ARG A 106 -2.36 7.58 -23.06
N GLY A 107 -1.35 7.58 -22.21
CA GLY A 107 -1.48 7.11 -20.83
C GLY A 107 -2.10 8.15 -19.89
N TYR A 108 -2.78 7.67 -18.84
CA TYR A 108 -3.39 8.52 -17.80
C TYR A 108 -2.93 8.20 -16.36
N GLY A 109 -1.88 7.37 -16.23
CA GLY A 109 -1.34 6.93 -14.95
C GLY A 109 -1.74 5.53 -14.51
N ASP A 110 -2.21 4.67 -15.43
CA ASP A 110 -2.66 3.32 -15.10
C ASP A 110 -1.56 2.47 -14.43
N PRO A 111 -1.74 2.03 -13.15
CA PRO A 111 -0.80 1.15 -12.48
C PRO A 111 -0.94 -0.32 -12.90
N SER A 112 -2.02 -0.68 -13.59
CA SER A 112 -2.39 -2.05 -13.98
C SER A 112 -2.10 -2.38 -15.45
N LEU A 113 -1.50 -1.45 -16.21
CA LEU A 113 -1.08 -1.67 -17.60
C LEU A 113 0.11 -2.65 -17.67
N ILE A 114 -0.20 -3.94 -17.61
CA ILE A 114 0.77 -5.05 -17.64
C ILE A 114 0.71 -5.83 -18.95
N SER A 115 1.66 -6.73 -19.18
CA SER A 115 1.74 -7.57 -20.39
C SER A 115 0.42 -8.27 -20.76
N GLU A 116 -0.33 -8.76 -19.78
CA GLU A 116 -1.65 -9.39 -19.96
C GLU A 116 -2.72 -8.39 -20.40
N GLU A 117 -2.71 -7.17 -19.85
CA GLU A 117 -3.67 -6.12 -20.18
C GLU A 117 -3.43 -5.58 -21.60
N ILE A 118 -2.16 -5.47 -22.01
CA ILE A 118 -1.76 -5.11 -23.38
C ILE A 118 -2.22 -6.17 -24.38
N ASP A 119 -2.24 -7.45 -24.01
CA ASP A 119 -2.79 -8.52 -24.84
C ASP A 119 -4.32 -8.42 -24.98
N ILE A 120 -5.03 -8.03 -23.93
CA ILE A 120 -6.48 -7.70 -23.98
C ILE A 120 -6.71 -6.50 -24.92
N ILE A 121 -5.91 -5.44 -24.80
CA ILE A 121 -5.97 -4.25 -25.67
C ILE A 121 -5.80 -4.64 -27.15
N PHE A 122 -4.77 -5.41 -27.52
CA PHE A 122 -4.56 -5.78 -28.92
C PHE A 122 -5.65 -6.72 -29.45
N LYS A 123 -6.23 -7.59 -28.61
CA LYS A 123 -7.42 -8.37 -28.98
C LYS A 123 -8.64 -7.48 -29.24
N ALA A 124 -8.83 -6.41 -28.48
CA ALA A 124 -9.89 -5.43 -28.71
C ALA A 124 -9.65 -4.66 -30.01
N LEU A 125 -8.46 -4.08 -30.20
CA LEU A 125 -8.08 -3.36 -31.43
C LEU A 125 -8.25 -4.23 -32.69
N LYS A 126 -7.85 -5.51 -32.64
CA LYS A 126 -8.04 -6.45 -33.76
C LYS A 126 -9.51 -6.73 -34.07
N LYS A 127 -10.37 -6.86 -33.04
CA LYS A 127 -11.84 -6.98 -33.21
C LYS A 127 -12.46 -5.72 -33.81
N MET A 128 -11.85 -4.55 -33.58
CA MET A 128 -12.26 -3.26 -34.15
C MET A 128 -11.70 -3.03 -35.57
N GLY A 129 -11.06 -4.03 -36.18
CA GLY A 129 -10.57 -3.97 -37.56
C GLY A 129 -9.12 -3.52 -37.72
N VAL A 130 -8.38 -3.26 -36.63
CA VAL A 130 -6.95 -2.89 -36.71
C VAL A 130 -6.12 -4.10 -37.13
N SER A 131 -5.79 -4.16 -38.42
CA SER A 131 -4.96 -5.20 -39.05
C SER A 131 -3.50 -4.78 -39.26
N GLU A 132 -3.22 -3.48 -39.26
CA GLU A 132 -1.90 -2.88 -39.50
C GLU A 132 -1.62 -1.72 -38.54
N ILE A 133 -0.39 -1.63 -38.04
CA ILE A 133 0.12 -0.47 -37.30
C ILE A 133 1.51 -0.09 -37.82
N ASN A 134 1.58 1.09 -38.45
CA ASN A 134 2.80 1.64 -39.01
C ASN A 134 3.77 2.09 -37.92
N ASN A 135 3.62 3.27 -37.32
CA ASN A 135 4.38 3.66 -36.12
C ASN A 135 3.55 3.51 -34.84
N ILE A 136 4.23 3.39 -33.68
CA ILE A 136 3.61 3.55 -32.36
C ILE A 136 4.12 4.86 -31.76
N TYR A 137 3.19 5.76 -31.46
CA TYR A 137 3.47 7.04 -30.84
C TYR A 137 3.03 7.05 -29.38
N LEU A 138 3.95 7.42 -28.50
CA LEU A 138 3.75 7.39 -27.06
C LEU A 138 3.49 8.81 -26.56
N ASP A 139 2.25 9.07 -26.17
CA ASP A 139 1.83 10.33 -25.55
C ASP A 139 1.84 10.16 -24.02
N ASN A 140 2.80 10.83 -23.40
CA ASN A 140 3.04 10.81 -21.95
C ASN A 140 2.71 12.16 -21.27
N ILE A 141 2.11 13.12 -21.99
CA ILE A 141 1.97 14.52 -21.50
C ILE A 141 1.00 14.67 -20.33
N ARG A 142 0.21 13.63 -20.03
CA ARG A 142 -0.73 13.67 -18.92
C ARG A 142 -0.02 13.72 -17.56
N PHE A 143 1.26 13.42 -17.42
CA PHE A 143 1.99 13.56 -16.15
C PHE A 143 3.12 14.59 -16.30
N GLU A 144 3.07 15.65 -15.49
CA GLU A 144 4.10 16.69 -15.40
C GLU A 144 4.69 16.67 -13.99
N ILE A 145 5.61 15.73 -13.77
CA ILE A 145 6.34 15.56 -12.52
C ILE A 145 7.85 15.72 -12.75
N PRO A 146 8.61 16.19 -11.75
CA PRO A 146 10.07 16.11 -11.76
C PRO A 146 10.54 14.67 -11.90
N GLN A 147 11.77 14.47 -12.36
CA GLN A 147 12.31 13.12 -12.60
C GLN A 147 12.37 12.28 -11.32
N ILE A 148 12.65 12.86 -10.14
CA ILE A 148 12.82 12.10 -8.90
C ILE A 148 11.57 12.25 -8.03
N THR A 149 10.88 11.13 -7.77
CA THR A 149 9.83 11.03 -6.75
C THR A 149 10.41 11.40 -5.37
N PRO A 150 9.73 12.22 -4.54
CA PRO A 150 10.23 12.55 -3.21
C PRO A 150 10.61 11.31 -2.39
N GLY A 151 11.86 11.28 -1.90
CA GLY A 151 12.38 10.18 -1.08
C GLY A 151 12.99 8.98 -1.80
N VAL A 152 12.89 8.86 -3.13
CA VAL A 152 13.50 7.73 -3.87
C VAL A 152 14.96 7.99 -4.23
N SER A 153 15.74 6.92 -4.43
CA SER A 153 17.15 7.00 -4.84
C SER A 153 17.35 6.60 -6.30
N LYS A 154 18.49 6.96 -6.92
CA LYS A 154 18.83 6.52 -8.29
C LYS A 154 19.38 5.07 -8.34
N SER A 155 18.74 4.12 -7.64
CA SER A 155 19.14 2.72 -7.62
C SER A 155 18.48 1.88 -8.73
N LEU A 156 18.81 0.59 -8.81
CA LEU A 156 18.12 -0.37 -9.68
C LEU A 156 17.01 -1.13 -8.93
N ASN A 157 16.72 -0.80 -7.67
CA ASN A 157 15.72 -1.51 -6.88
C ASN A 157 14.29 -1.16 -7.36
N PRO A 158 13.38 -2.15 -7.48
CA PRO A 158 11.99 -1.93 -7.89
C PRO A 158 11.18 -0.91 -7.06
N TYR A 159 11.60 -0.58 -5.84
CA TYR A 159 10.91 0.40 -4.99
C TYR A 159 11.26 1.87 -5.31
N ASP A 160 12.28 2.10 -6.15
CA ASP A 160 12.79 3.42 -6.58
C ASP A 160 12.31 3.81 -8.01
N VAL A 161 11.31 3.10 -8.56
CA VAL A 161 10.79 3.37 -9.92
C VAL A 161 10.11 4.74 -10.01
N GLU A 162 10.32 5.45 -11.13
CA GLU A 162 9.61 6.69 -11.43
C GLU A 162 8.15 6.40 -11.85
N ASN A 163 7.25 7.29 -11.44
CA ASN A 163 5.88 7.35 -11.92
C ASN A 163 5.83 7.96 -13.35
N SER A 164 4.78 7.65 -14.11
CA SER A 164 4.62 8.09 -15.51
C SER A 164 3.15 7.98 -15.93
N ALA A 165 2.70 8.82 -16.85
CA ALA A 165 1.34 8.71 -17.40
C ALA A 165 1.17 7.42 -18.22
N LEU A 166 2.20 7.08 -19.00
CA LEU A 166 2.32 5.85 -19.75
C LEU A 166 3.57 5.09 -19.27
N ALA A 167 3.34 3.88 -18.76
CA ALA A 167 4.33 2.97 -18.22
C ALA A 167 3.75 1.56 -18.18
N VAL A 168 4.60 0.54 -18.23
CA VAL A 168 4.18 -0.87 -18.28
C VAL A 168 4.94 -1.70 -17.27
N ASN A 169 4.30 -2.77 -16.76
CA ASN A 169 4.88 -3.70 -15.77
C ASN A 169 5.59 -2.97 -14.60
N PHE A 170 4.93 -1.94 -14.07
CA PHE A 170 5.40 -1.12 -12.94
C PHE A 170 6.74 -0.39 -13.15
N ASN A 171 7.12 -0.11 -14.41
CA ASN A 171 8.47 0.38 -14.77
C ASN A 171 9.60 -0.56 -14.29
N THR A 172 9.32 -1.86 -14.28
CA THR A 172 10.31 -2.90 -14.02
C THR A 172 10.40 -3.90 -15.16
N ILE A 173 11.60 -4.42 -15.38
CA ILE A 173 11.81 -5.64 -16.17
C ILE A 173 12.14 -6.79 -15.21
N TYR A 174 11.64 -7.99 -15.50
CA TYR A 174 11.99 -9.21 -14.79
C TYR A 174 12.59 -10.22 -15.76
N PHE A 175 13.87 -10.51 -15.61
CA PHE A 175 14.65 -11.33 -16.54
C PHE A 175 15.44 -12.42 -15.82
N SER A 176 15.78 -13.46 -16.57
CA SER A 176 16.62 -14.59 -16.18
C SER A 176 17.94 -14.50 -16.92
N VAL A 177 19.04 -14.77 -16.22
CA VAL A 177 20.38 -14.98 -16.79
C VAL A 177 20.75 -16.44 -16.60
N ASP A 178 21.05 -17.16 -17.67
CA ASP A 178 21.49 -18.57 -17.59
C ASP A 178 22.98 -18.68 -17.21
N GLN A 179 23.54 -19.89 -17.26
CA GLN A 179 24.97 -20.12 -16.95
C GLN A 179 25.92 -19.56 -18.02
N ASN A 180 25.44 -19.35 -19.25
CA ASN A 180 26.19 -18.82 -20.38
C ASN A 180 26.04 -17.29 -20.52
N GLY A 181 25.29 -16.64 -19.61
CA GLY A 181 24.97 -15.21 -19.68
C GLY A 181 23.84 -14.86 -20.65
N ALA A 182 23.10 -15.84 -21.18
CA ALA A 182 21.95 -15.57 -22.05
C ALA A 182 20.79 -15.00 -21.23
N ILE A 183 20.24 -13.88 -21.72
CA ILE A 183 19.18 -13.12 -21.04
C ILE A 183 17.82 -13.41 -21.70
N THR A 184 16.88 -13.89 -20.90
CA THR A 184 15.48 -14.16 -21.27
C THR A 184 14.52 -13.51 -20.30
N SER A 185 13.26 -13.30 -20.70
CA SER A 185 12.20 -12.90 -19.75
C SER A 185 12.02 -13.96 -18.66
N ALA A 186 11.82 -13.53 -17.42
CA ALA A 186 11.47 -14.41 -16.30
C ALA A 186 9.94 -14.56 -16.12
N GLU A 187 9.15 -13.97 -17.02
CA GLU A 187 7.69 -13.92 -17.03
C GLU A 187 7.16 -14.59 -18.31
N LYS A 188 6.17 -15.48 -18.20
CA LYS A 188 5.60 -16.20 -19.36
C LYS A 188 4.78 -15.28 -20.27
N GLN A 189 4.10 -14.32 -19.65
CA GLN A 189 3.31 -13.28 -20.31
C GLN A 189 4.19 -12.33 -21.13
N THR A 190 5.32 -11.89 -20.56
CA THR A 190 6.21 -10.86 -21.11
C THR A 190 7.23 -11.50 -22.06
N PRO A 191 7.24 -11.16 -23.36
CA PRO A 191 8.26 -11.65 -24.28
C PRO A 191 9.67 -11.13 -23.90
N THR A 192 10.72 -11.82 -24.35
CA THR A 192 12.10 -11.35 -24.12
C THR A 192 12.40 -10.14 -25.00
N LEU A 193 12.57 -8.97 -24.39
CA LEU A 193 12.80 -7.71 -25.10
C LEU A 193 14.28 -7.33 -25.20
N SER A 194 14.61 -6.40 -26.11
CA SER A 194 15.98 -5.92 -26.33
C SER A 194 16.49 -5.11 -25.13
N ILE A 195 15.63 -4.32 -24.49
CA ILE A 195 15.97 -3.60 -23.26
C ILE A 195 16.37 -4.57 -22.13
N MET A 196 15.77 -5.76 -22.05
CA MET A 196 16.16 -6.79 -21.07
C MET A 196 17.57 -7.31 -21.37
N LYS A 197 17.84 -7.68 -22.64
CA LYS A 197 19.15 -8.17 -23.09
C LYS A 197 20.27 -7.13 -22.95
N GLU A 198 19.93 -5.85 -22.94
CA GLU A 198 20.88 -4.76 -22.75
C GLU A 198 21.15 -4.49 -21.27
N MET A 199 20.09 -4.27 -20.48
CA MET A 199 20.20 -3.92 -19.06
C MET A 199 20.61 -5.10 -18.19
N GLY A 200 20.38 -6.35 -18.62
CA GLY A 200 20.81 -7.55 -17.92
C GLY A 200 22.28 -7.92 -18.10
N LYS A 201 23.05 -7.21 -18.94
CA LYS A 201 24.48 -7.48 -19.14
C LYS A 201 25.25 -7.29 -17.84
N GLY A 202 26.14 -8.23 -17.53
CA GLY A 202 26.95 -8.21 -16.30
C GLY A 202 26.24 -8.68 -15.03
N PHE A 203 24.94 -9.01 -15.09
CA PHE A 203 24.27 -9.69 -13.99
C PHE A 203 24.73 -11.16 -13.89
N LYS A 204 24.81 -11.68 -12.67
CA LYS A 204 25.10 -13.10 -12.42
C LYS A 204 23.93 -13.98 -12.83
N SER A 205 24.19 -15.27 -13.06
CA SER A 205 23.13 -16.26 -13.30
C SER A 205 22.06 -16.23 -12.20
N GLY A 206 20.78 -16.35 -12.59
CA GLY A 206 19.62 -16.19 -11.70
C GLY A 206 18.55 -15.25 -12.26
N LYS A 207 17.50 -15.00 -11.47
CA LYS A 207 16.38 -14.10 -11.84
C LYS A 207 16.51 -12.75 -11.16
N HIS A 208 16.33 -11.67 -11.92
CA HIS A 208 16.53 -10.28 -11.47
C HIS A 208 15.35 -9.42 -11.89
N ARG A 209 14.71 -8.73 -10.94
CA ARG A 209 13.75 -7.64 -11.22
C ARG A 209 14.42 -6.31 -10.94
N ILE A 210 14.51 -5.44 -11.94
CA ILE A 210 15.16 -4.14 -11.80
C ILE A 210 14.29 -2.99 -12.27
N ASN A 211 14.49 -1.84 -11.64
CA ASN A 211 13.98 -0.54 -12.06
C ASN A 211 14.68 -0.09 -13.36
N ILE A 212 13.89 0.29 -14.37
CA ILE A 212 14.41 0.84 -15.64
C ILE A 212 14.47 2.37 -15.68
N SER A 213 13.77 3.06 -14.77
CA SER A 213 13.41 4.47 -14.87
C SER A 213 14.56 5.46 -14.73
N LYS A 214 15.80 5.01 -14.43
CA LYS A 214 17.01 5.85 -14.38
C LYS A 214 17.16 6.80 -15.57
N SER A 215 16.56 6.46 -16.71
CA SER A 215 16.31 7.38 -17.82
C SER A 215 14.86 7.24 -18.29
N ARG A 216 14.14 8.36 -18.49
CA ARG A 216 12.80 8.37 -19.10
C ARG A 216 12.76 7.69 -20.47
N LYS A 217 13.85 7.78 -21.24
CA LYS A 217 13.99 7.07 -22.52
C LYS A 217 13.84 5.56 -22.38
N ASN A 218 14.21 4.97 -21.22
CA ASN A 218 14.01 3.54 -20.96
C ASN A 218 12.54 3.19 -20.72
N ILE A 219 11.77 4.07 -20.07
CA ILE A 219 10.33 3.90 -19.87
C ILE A 219 9.65 3.82 -21.24
N SER A 220 9.82 4.84 -22.07
CA SER A 220 9.22 4.91 -23.40
C SER A 220 9.71 3.80 -24.33
N ARG A 221 11.00 3.43 -24.25
CA ARG A 221 11.55 2.26 -24.96
C ARG A 221 10.88 0.96 -24.52
N TYR A 222 10.67 0.74 -23.22
CA TYR A 222 10.05 -0.49 -22.72
C TYR A 222 8.59 -0.59 -23.11
N VAL A 223 7.83 0.51 -23.02
CA VAL A 223 6.45 0.59 -23.53
C VAL A 223 6.45 0.23 -25.02
N GLY A 224 7.28 0.89 -25.83
CA GLY A 224 7.36 0.65 -27.28
C GLY A 224 7.74 -0.79 -27.64
N GLU A 225 8.80 -1.35 -27.04
CA GLU A 225 9.24 -2.72 -27.27
C GLU A 225 8.17 -3.75 -26.84
N LEU A 226 7.51 -3.55 -25.69
CA LEU A 226 6.49 -4.46 -25.19
C LEU A 226 5.22 -4.44 -26.04
N PHE A 227 4.71 -3.24 -26.36
CA PHE A 227 3.54 -3.11 -27.23
C PHE A 227 3.80 -3.70 -28.62
N ARG A 228 4.99 -3.52 -29.20
CA ARG A 228 5.34 -4.15 -30.49
C ARG A 228 5.39 -5.68 -30.42
N ALA A 229 5.99 -6.25 -29.37
CA ALA A 229 6.08 -7.70 -29.24
C ALA A 229 4.70 -8.36 -29.02
N ILE A 230 3.77 -7.68 -28.34
CA ILE A 230 2.40 -8.18 -28.12
C ILE A 230 1.49 -7.91 -29.35
N GLN A 231 1.71 -6.81 -30.08
CA GLN A 231 1.11 -6.57 -31.39
C GLN A 231 1.39 -7.73 -32.36
N GLU A 232 2.67 -8.11 -32.48
CA GLU A 232 3.12 -9.21 -33.34
C GLU A 232 2.49 -10.54 -32.91
N ARG A 233 2.47 -10.84 -31.60
CA ARG A 233 1.81 -12.04 -31.04
C ARG A 233 0.31 -12.11 -31.39
N ASN A 234 -0.36 -10.96 -31.48
CA ASN A 234 -1.78 -10.89 -31.87
C ASN A 234 -2.00 -10.86 -33.40
N GLY A 235 -0.93 -10.90 -34.20
CA GLY A 235 -1.00 -10.96 -35.66
C GLY A 235 -1.59 -9.69 -36.27
N ILE A 236 -1.11 -8.53 -35.82
CA ILE A 236 -1.35 -7.21 -36.43
C ILE A 236 -0.04 -6.76 -37.09
N THR A 237 -0.06 -6.46 -38.40
CA THR A 237 1.14 -6.19 -39.21
C THR A 237 1.94 -5.01 -38.68
N ARG A 238 3.26 -5.20 -38.51
CA ARG A 238 4.23 -4.17 -38.11
C ARG A 238 5.00 -3.69 -39.32
N LYS A 239 5.15 -2.36 -39.49
CA LYS A 239 6.04 -1.77 -40.52
C LYS A 239 7.08 -0.77 -39.97
N GLY A 240 6.76 -0.02 -38.92
CA GLY A 240 7.60 1.07 -38.40
C GLY A 240 8.15 0.87 -36.97
N THR A 241 8.51 1.98 -36.34
CA THR A 241 9.21 2.04 -35.04
C THR A 241 8.28 2.54 -33.92
N SER A 242 8.85 2.87 -32.75
CA SER A 242 8.13 3.50 -31.64
C SER A 242 8.88 4.74 -31.13
N SER A 243 8.19 5.85 -30.92
CA SER A 243 8.77 7.09 -30.38
C SER A 243 7.77 7.87 -29.54
N GLU A 244 8.25 8.81 -28.72
CA GLU A 244 7.38 9.79 -28.06
C GLU A 244 6.83 10.79 -29.10
N LYS A 245 5.53 11.08 -29.03
CA LYS A 245 4.83 12.09 -29.84
C LYS A 245 3.41 12.29 -29.27
N GLU A 246 2.98 13.54 -29.14
CA GLU A 246 1.61 13.86 -28.71
C GLU A 246 0.57 13.41 -29.74
N VAL A 247 -0.63 13.02 -29.28
CA VAL A 247 -1.77 12.82 -30.18
C VAL A 247 -2.22 14.17 -30.75
N PRO A 248 -2.46 14.29 -32.07
CA PRO A 248 -3.06 15.48 -32.68
C PRO A 248 -4.36 15.90 -31.97
N LYS A 249 -4.63 17.21 -31.90
CA LYS A 249 -5.78 17.77 -31.16
C LYS A 249 -7.13 17.46 -31.81
N ASP A 250 -7.08 17.18 -33.10
CA ASP A 250 -8.14 16.93 -34.06
C ASP A 250 -8.33 15.44 -34.39
N LEU A 251 -7.60 14.55 -33.70
CA LEU A 251 -7.74 13.10 -33.85
C LEU A 251 -8.61 12.52 -32.73
N ASP A 252 -9.77 11.96 -33.09
CA ASP A 252 -10.68 11.30 -32.15
C ASP A 252 -10.16 9.93 -31.68
N PRO A 253 -10.48 9.51 -30.43
CA PRO A 253 -10.03 8.23 -29.90
C PRO A 253 -10.69 7.07 -30.65
N LEU A 254 -9.86 6.20 -31.24
CA LEU A 254 -10.30 4.94 -31.83
C LEU A 254 -10.82 3.98 -30.75
N TYR A 255 -10.13 3.90 -29.62
CA TYR A 255 -10.47 2.99 -28.53
C TYR A 255 -10.07 3.59 -27.17
N VAL A 256 -11.00 3.61 -26.22
CA VAL A 256 -10.71 3.90 -24.82
C VAL A 256 -10.71 2.59 -24.06
N HIS A 257 -9.52 2.16 -23.63
CA HIS A 257 -9.37 0.99 -22.80
C HIS A 257 -9.58 1.37 -21.33
N TYR A 258 -10.43 0.62 -20.65
CA TYR A 258 -10.53 0.61 -19.19
C TYR A 258 -9.97 -0.71 -18.69
N SER A 259 -8.98 -0.64 -17.80
CA SER A 259 -8.16 -1.78 -17.39
C SER A 259 -8.99 -2.80 -16.61
N SER A 260 -8.78 -4.10 -16.83
CA SER A 260 -9.63 -5.17 -16.29
C SER A 260 -9.83 -5.15 -14.77
N LYS A 261 -8.82 -4.71 -14.01
CA LYS A 261 -8.86 -4.59 -12.54
C LYS A 261 -9.54 -3.31 -12.09
N ALA A 262 -10.54 -3.44 -11.22
CA ALA A 262 -11.10 -2.32 -10.48
C ALA A 262 -10.12 -1.78 -9.42
N LEU A 263 -10.29 -0.52 -9.01
CA LEU A 263 -9.45 0.15 -8.01
C LEU A 263 -9.37 -0.63 -6.69
N TYR A 264 -10.44 -1.31 -6.29
CA TYR A 264 -10.45 -2.20 -5.13
C TYR A 264 -9.35 -3.27 -5.19
N GLU A 265 -9.16 -3.91 -6.36
CA GLU A 265 -8.13 -4.92 -6.57
C GLU A 265 -6.73 -4.31 -6.70
N VAL A 266 -6.62 -3.16 -7.37
CA VAL A 266 -5.36 -2.41 -7.46
C VAL A 266 -4.87 -2.02 -6.06
N ILE A 267 -5.77 -1.61 -5.17
CA ILE A 267 -5.46 -1.30 -3.77
C ILE A 267 -5.13 -2.56 -2.97
N ARG A 268 -5.86 -3.67 -3.15
CA ARG A 268 -5.54 -4.97 -2.54
C ARG A 268 -4.09 -5.39 -2.85
N GLU A 269 -3.70 -5.34 -4.12
CA GLU A 269 -2.34 -5.66 -4.56
C GLU A 269 -1.30 -4.63 -4.08
N MET A 270 -1.65 -3.34 -4.07
CA MET A 270 -0.79 -2.28 -3.53
C MET A 270 -0.48 -2.48 -2.05
N LEU A 271 -1.47 -2.83 -1.23
CA LEU A 271 -1.32 -3.01 0.21
C LEU A 271 -0.55 -4.31 0.51
N PHE A 272 -0.84 -5.38 -0.24
CA PHE A 272 -0.19 -6.69 -0.14
C PHE A 272 1.29 -6.65 -0.55
N TYR A 273 1.61 -6.23 -1.77
CA TYR A 273 2.99 -6.12 -2.26
C TYR A 273 3.70 -4.84 -1.81
N SER A 274 3.00 -3.95 -1.09
CA SER A 274 3.52 -2.66 -0.62
C SER A 274 4.06 -1.75 -1.72
N SER A 275 3.47 -1.81 -2.93
CA SER A 275 3.96 -1.14 -4.15
C SER A 275 4.01 0.39 -4.00
N ASN A 276 5.20 0.98 -4.04
CA ASN A 276 5.38 2.44 -4.03
C ASN A 276 4.84 3.09 -5.30
N TYR A 277 5.15 2.48 -6.45
CA TYR A 277 4.69 2.89 -7.76
C TYR A 277 3.17 3.06 -7.78
N THR A 278 2.43 2.01 -7.40
CA THR A 278 0.96 2.00 -7.43
C THR A 278 0.36 3.06 -6.52
N ALA A 279 0.91 3.22 -5.31
CA ALA A 279 0.47 4.25 -4.37
C ALA A 279 0.65 5.67 -4.95
N ASN A 280 1.76 5.91 -5.65
CA ASN A 280 2.02 7.21 -6.26
C ASN A 280 1.30 7.43 -7.60
N GLN A 281 0.98 6.37 -8.36
CA GLN A 281 0.05 6.48 -9.50
C GLN A 281 -1.33 6.92 -8.99
N ILE A 282 -1.86 6.25 -7.96
CA ILE A 282 -3.15 6.60 -7.32
C ILE A 282 -3.13 8.04 -6.79
N PHE A 283 -2.06 8.45 -6.10
CA PHE A 283 -1.90 9.81 -5.58
C PHE A 283 -1.92 10.87 -6.69
N LEU A 284 -1.19 10.63 -7.79
CA LEU A 284 -1.16 11.52 -8.96
C LEU A 284 -2.52 11.55 -9.69
N THR A 285 -3.20 10.41 -9.80
CA THR A 285 -4.56 10.33 -10.37
C THR A 285 -5.55 11.13 -9.52
N LEU A 286 -5.51 11.06 -8.19
CA LEU A 286 -6.37 11.85 -7.31
C LEU A 286 -6.21 13.37 -7.54
N GLY A 287 -4.97 13.85 -7.64
CA GLY A 287 -4.68 15.25 -7.98
C GLY A 287 -5.19 15.66 -9.36
N ALA A 288 -5.05 14.79 -10.36
CA ALA A 288 -5.54 15.03 -11.72
C ALA A 288 -7.07 14.96 -11.84
N THR A 289 -7.74 14.10 -11.06
CA THR A 289 -9.20 14.04 -11.00
C THR A 289 -9.77 15.32 -10.40
N ALA A 290 -9.13 15.87 -9.36
CA ALA A 290 -9.60 17.09 -8.69
C ALA A 290 -9.29 18.39 -9.45
N TYR A 291 -8.16 18.47 -10.17
CA TYR A 291 -7.65 19.72 -10.76
C TYR A 291 -7.27 19.61 -12.24
N GLY A 292 -7.72 18.56 -12.92
CA GLY A 292 -7.42 18.28 -14.33
C GLY A 292 -5.97 17.86 -14.58
N TYR A 293 -5.74 17.27 -15.76
CA TYR A 293 -4.40 16.93 -16.25
C TYR A 293 -3.65 18.19 -16.78
N PRO A 294 -2.30 18.23 -16.77
CA PRO A 294 -1.40 17.17 -16.32
C PRO A 294 -1.42 16.95 -14.81
N ALA A 295 -1.15 15.71 -14.39
CA ALA A 295 -0.98 15.33 -13.00
C ALA A 295 0.38 15.86 -12.49
N THR A 296 0.37 16.52 -11.33
CA THR A 296 1.58 17.04 -10.67
C THR A 296 1.58 16.67 -9.20
N TRP A 297 2.75 16.62 -8.56
CA TRP A 297 2.83 16.44 -7.10
C TRP A 297 2.09 17.56 -6.36
N GLU A 298 2.15 18.80 -6.84
CA GLU A 298 1.47 19.94 -6.22
C GLU A 298 -0.06 19.78 -6.20
N LYS A 299 -0.67 19.45 -7.35
CA LYS A 299 -2.12 19.19 -7.46
C LYS A 299 -2.54 18.06 -6.51
N SER A 300 -1.74 17.01 -6.46
CA SER A 300 -1.99 15.81 -5.65
C SER A 300 -1.86 16.09 -4.15
N SER A 301 -0.84 16.85 -3.75
CA SER A 301 -0.65 17.26 -2.37
C SER A 301 -1.64 18.34 -1.93
N ARG A 302 -2.16 19.15 -2.85
CA ARG A 302 -3.28 20.08 -2.59
C ARG A 302 -4.58 19.30 -2.36
N PHE A 303 -4.86 18.31 -3.22
CA PHE A 303 -6.02 17.44 -3.07
C PHE A 303 -5.96 16.69 -1.72
N MET A 304 -4.85 16.02 -1.43
CA MET A 304 -4.72 15.22 -0.21
C MET A 304 -4.80 16.09 1.05
N ARG A 305 -4.23 17.31 1.05
CA ARG A 305 -4.44 18.25 2.17
C ARG A 305 -5.91 18.58 2.38
N GLY A 306 -6.62 18.99 1.33
CA GLY A 306 -8.06 19.28 1.41
C GLY A 306 -8.92 18.07 1.80
N TYR A 307 -8.54 16.87 1.35
CA TYR A 307 -9.15 15.61 1.80
C TYR A 307 -8.92 15.37 3.29
N LEU A 308 -7.69 15.54 3.79
CA LEU A 308 -7.37 15.33 5.20
C LEU A 308 -8.01 16.38 6.11
N ASP A 309 -7.95 17.66 5.77
CA ASP A 309 -8.58 18.74 6.54
C ASP A 309 -10.11 18.56 6.65
N LYS A 310 -10.75 18.06 5.60
CA LYS A 310 -12.20 17.75 5.59
C LYS A 310 -12.55 16.52 6.43
N ASN A 311 -11.73 15.48 6.36
CA ASN A 311 -12.10 14.14 6.84
C ASN A 311 -11.48 13.75 8.18
N PHE A 312 -10.43 14.46 8.59
CA PHE A 312 -9.65 14.26 9.82
C PHE A 312 -9.31 15.62 10.46
N PRO A 313 -10.29 16.52 10.70
CA PRO A 313 -10.01 17.91 11.10
C PRO A 313 -9.25 18.05 12.44
N SER A 314 -9.35 17.05 13.31
CA SER A 314 -8.62 16.98 14.58
C SER A 314 -7.13 16.63 14.41
N SER A 315 -6.78 15.92 13.34
CA SER A 315 -5.46 15.28 13.18
C SER A 315 -4.74 15.60 11.87
N SER A 316 -5.38 16.31 10.91
CA SER A 316 -4.79 16.65 9.60
C SER A 316 -3.45 17.39 9.71
N LYS A 317 -3.30 18.27 10.71
CA LYS A 317 -2.05 18.99 11.03
C LYS A 317 -0.90 18.08 11.46
N GLU A 318 -1.20 16.87 11.91
CA GLU A 318 -0.25 15.85 12.33
C GLU A 318 0.20 14.94 11.17
N MET A 319 -0.43 15.07 10.00
CA MET A 319 -0.25 14.22 8.82
C MET A 319 0.54 14.97 7.74
N ILE A 320 1.87 14.95 7.84
CA ILE A 320 2.80 15.61 6.89
C ILE A 320 3.22 14.60 5.82
N PHE A 321 3.27 15.02 4.55
CA PHE A 321 3.64 14.16 3.44
C PHE A 321 4.13 14.93 2.21
N ASP A 322 5.08 14.33 1.49
CA ASP A 322 5.50 14.75 0.15
C ASP A 322 4.77 13.96 -0.96
N GLU A 323 4.40 12.71 -0.68
CA GLU A 323 3.94 11.73 -1.66
C GLU A 323 3.06 10.62 -1.04
N GLY A 324 2.45 9.77 -1.89
CA GLY A 324 1.40 8.82 -1.50
C GLY A 324 1.87 7.45 -1.01
N SER A 325 3.16 7.10 -1.10
CA SER A 325 3.65 5.76 -0.75
C SER A 325 4.23 5.62 0.66
N GLY A 326 4.67 6.71 1.29
CA GLY A 326 5.40 6.67 2.54
C GLY A 326 6.89 6.35 2.38
N ILE A 327 7.50 6.58 1.23
CA ILE A 327 8.96 6.40 1.04
C ILE A 327 9.75 7.64 1.48
N SER A 328 9.17 8.84 1.37
CA SER A 328 9.85 10.06 1.85
C SER A 328 10.00 10.04 3.37
N ARG A 329 11.20 10.43 3.83
CA ARG A 329 11.51 10.62 5.26
C ARG A 329 10.94 11.92 5.83
N ASN A 330 10.42 12.81 4.98
CA ASN A 330 9.69 14.00 5.42
C ASN A 330 8.22 13.68 5.74
N ASN A 331 7.71 12.52 5.29
CA ASN A 331 6.38 12.07 5.69
C ASN A 331 6.41 11.78 7.19
N LEU A 332 5.47 12.35 7.93
CA LEU A 332 5.34 12.21 9.37
C LEU A 332 3.87 12.00 9.73
N ILE A 333 3.62 11.12 10.70
CA ILE A 333 2.28 10.90 11.26
C ILE A 333 2.37 10.58 12.74
N THR A 334 1.32 10.92 13.50
CA THR A 334 1.10 10.44 14.86
C THR A 334 0.42 9.07 14.85
N ALA A 335 0.61 8.26 15.88
CA ALA A 335 -0.11 6.99 15.97
C ALA A 335 -1.62 7.20 16.18
N THR A 336 -2.01 8.31 16.83
CA THR A 336 -3.40 8.77 16.95
C THR A 336 -4.02 9.06 15.59
N ALA A 337 -3.37 9.84 14.71
CA ALA A 337 -3.89 10.13 13.37
C ALA A 337 -4.02 8.87 12.50
N MET A 338 -3.07 7.94 12.58
CA MET A 338 -3.18 6.66 11.86
C MET A 338 -4.30 5.77 12.42
N LEU A 339 -4.62 5.86 13.72
CA LEU A 339 -5.75 5.17 14.31
C LEU A 339 -7.08 5.73 13.76
N GLU A 340 -7.22 7.05 13.62
CA GLU A 340 -8.39 7.66 12.94
C GLU A 340 -8.55 7.17 11.49
N VAL A 341 -7.44 7.07 10.74
CA VAL A 341 -7.43 6.49 9.38
C VAL A 341 -7.89 5.03 9.40
N LEU A 342 -7.41 4.21 10.35
CA LEU A 342 -7.84 2.82 10.49
C LEU A 342 -9.32 2.68 10.87
N GLU A 343 -9.85 3.54 11.74
CA GLU A 343 -11.28 3.50 12.09
C GLU A 343 -12.17 3.74 10.88
N ARG A 344 -11.78 4.68 10.01
CA ARG A 344 -12.50 4.96 8.78
C ARG A 344 -12.23 3.93 7.67
N PHE A 345 -11.05 3.31 7.65
CA PHE A 345 -10.69 2.21 6.74
C PHE A 345 -11.25 0.84 7.18
N ARG A 346 -11.87 0.74 8.37
CA ARG A 346 -12.41 -0.50 8.96
C ARG A 346 -13.34 -1.32 8.03
N PRO A 347 -14.21 -0.72 7.17
CA PRO A 347 -14.99 -1.47 6.17
C PRO A 347 -14.16 -2.16 5.09
N TYR A 348 -12.90 -1.77 4.92
CA TYR A 348 -11.96 -2.26 3.92
C TYR A 348 -10.82 -3.08 4.54
N ALA A 349 -10.94 -3.50 5.81
CA ALA A 349 -9.90 -4.23 6.53
C ALA A 349 -9.37 -5.47 5.80
N GLU A 350 -10.24 -6.16 5.04
CA GLU A 350 -9.89 -7.33 4.22
C GLU A 350 -8.95 -7.05 3.02
N LEU A 351 -8.74 -5.78 2.67
CA LEU A 351 -7.71 -5.38 1.69
C LEU A 351 -6.29 -5.52 2.24
N LEU A 352 -6.12 -5.69 3.55
CA LEU A 352 -4.84 -5.93 4.18
C LEU A 352 -4.45 -7.42 4.17
N PRO A 353 -3.15 -7.75 4.05
CA PRO A 353 -2.62 -9.08 4.35
C PRO A 353 -3.14 -9.64 5.68
N LEU A 354 -3.65 -10.88 5.64
CA LEU A 354 -3.99 -11.64 6.84
C LEU A 354 -2.76 -12.41 7.32
N GLU A 355 -2.03 -11.85 8.29
CA GLU A 355 -0.82 -12.44 8.86
C GLU A 355 -1.12 -12.96 10.27
N LYS A 356 -0.97 -14.28 10.51
CA LYS A 356 -1.18 -14.91 11.84
C LYS A 356 -2.50 -14.50 12.51
N GLY A 357 -3.59 -14.43 11.75
CA GLY A 357 -4.93 -14.05 12.23
C GLY A 357 -5.14 -12.55 12.47
N ARG A 358 -4.27 -11.69 11.95
CA ARG A 358 -4.35 -10.22 12.05
C ARG A 358 -4.35 -9.61 10.65
N TYR A 359 -5.13 -8.57 10.43
CA TYR A 359 -5.04 -7.77 9.20
C TYR A 359 -3.93 -6.74 9.39
N ILE A 360 -2.87 -6.77 8.58
CA ILE A 360 -1.65 -5.96 8.82
C ILE A 360 -1.18 -5.26 7.54
N LYS A 361 -1.01 -3.93 7.60
CA LYS A 361 -0.06 -3.22 6.72
C LYS A 361 1.29 -3.08 7.41
N SER A 362 2.34 -3.58 6.76
CA SER A 362 3.73 -3.37 7.15
C SER A 362 4.34 -2.12 6.52
N GLY A 363 5.28 -1.49 7.23
CA GLY A 363 6.16 -0.46 6.69
C GLY A 363 7.60 -0.64 7.18
N THR A 364 8.55 -0.55 6.26
CA THR A 364 9.99 -0.72 6.56
C THR A 364 10.80 0.30 5.77
N LEU A 365 11.65 1.06 6.45
CA LEU A 365 12.81 1.78 5.87
C LEU A 365 14.01 1.52 6.80
N ASN A 366 15.22 1.96 6.42
CA ASN A 366 16.36 1.87 7.34
C ASN A 366 16.08 2.64 8.65
N GLY A 367 16.07 1.94 9.79
CA GLY A 367 15.73 2.50 11.10
C GLY A 367 14.25 2.84 11.32
N VAL A 368 13.34 2.38 10.45
CA VAL A 368 11.89 2.62 10.59
C VAL A 368 11.14 1.30 10.38
N TYR A 369 10.39 0.88 11.39
CA TYR A 369 9.67 -0.39 11.42
C TYR A 369 8.26 -0.18 11.95
N THR A 370 7.26 -0.32 11.09
CA THR A 370 5.88 0.04 11.42
C THR A 370 4.89 -1.08 11.08
N TYR A 371 3.80 -1.12 11.85
CA TYR A 371 2.58 -1.86 11.56
C TYR A 371 1.35 -0.98 11.83
N ALA A 372 0.32 -1.14 11.01
CA ALA A 372 -1.01 -0.58 11.22
C ALA A 372 -2.04 -1.59 10.71
N GLY A 373 -3.14 -1.79 11.43
CA GLY A 373 -4.15 -2.77 11.03
C GLY A 373 -5.07 -3.16 12.19
N TYR A 374 -5.58 -4.39 12.17
CA TYR A 374 -6.65 -4.84 13.07
C TYR A 374 -6.36 -6.22 13.68
N PHE A 375 -6.66 -6.35 14.97
CA PHE A 375 -6.89 -7.65 15.60
C PHE A 375 -8.24 -8.19 15.11
N ASN A 376 -8.26 -9.43 14.59
CA ASN A 376 -9.50 -10.08 14.17
C ASN A 376 -10.07 -10.89 15.35
N ASN A 377 -11.19 -10.42 15.91
CA ASN A 377 -11.89 -11.08 17.00
C ASN A 377 -13.36 -11.32 16.63
N LYS A 378 -13.65 -12.50 16.05
CA LYS A 378 -15.01 -12.94 15.67
C LYS A 378 -15.78 -11.92 14.79
N GLY A 379 -15.07 -11.23 13.90
CA GLY A 379 -15.65 -10.20 13.03
C GLY A 379 -15.64 -8.77 13.59
N ASN A 380 -15.24 -8.56 14.86
CA ASN A 380 -14.81 -7.24 15.31
C ASN A 380 -13.35 -7.01 14.90
N HIS A 381 -13.06 -5.83 14.35
CA HIS A 381 -11.77 -5.42 13.82
C HIS A 381 -11.17 -4.31 14.69
N ASP A 382 -10.63 -4.67 15.85
CA ASP A 382 -10.05 -3.69 16.76
C ASP A 382 -8.69 -3.19 16.25
N SER A 383 -8.58 -1.88 16.02
CA SER A 383 -7.43 -1.22 15.42
C SER A 383 -6.19 -1.23 16.32
N PHE A 384 -5.01 -1.35 15.71
CA PHE A 384 -3.72 -1.14 16.35
C PHE A 384 -2.74 -0.41 15.42
N VAL A 385 -1.83 0.37 16.02
CA VAL A 385 -0.75 1.07 15.33
C VAL A 385 0.55 0.91 16.13
N ILE A 386 1.65 0.64 15.43
CA ILE A 386 3.01 0.57 15.97
C ILE A 386 3.92 1.34 15.01
N ILE A 387 4.62 2.36 15.50
CA ILE A 387 5.58 3.14 14.72
C ILE A 387 6.92 3.18 15.47
N LEU A 388 7.89 2.36 15.06
CA LEU A 388 9.23 2.36 15.65
C LEU A 388 10.20 3.10 14.72
N ASN A 389 10.85 4.16 15.20
CA ASN A 389 11.83 4.98 14.47
C ASN A 389 13.20 4.83 15.17
N GLN A 390 13.69 3.58 15.23
CA GLN A 390 14.85 3.17 16.03
C GLN A 390 15.69 2.13 15.29
N LYS A 391 16.94 1.92 15.73
CA LYS A 391 17.89 0.98 15.10
C LYS A 391 17.42 -0.48 15.13
N MET A 392 16.85 -0.93 16.25
CA MET A 392 16.46 -2.34 16.45
C MET A 392 15.01 -2.58 16.04
N ASN A 393 14.78 -3.48 15.09
CA ASN A 393 13.43 -3.90 14.73
C ASN A 393 12.83 -4.81 15.80
N ASN A 394 11.90 -4.28 16.60
CA ASN A 394 11.16 -5.01 17.62
C ASN A 394 9.65 -5.14 17.31
N ARG A 395 9.16 -4.71 16.13
CA ARG A 395 7.73 -4.52 15.89
C ARG A 395 6.88 -5.78 16.07
N ASP A 396 7.40 -6.94 15.70
CA ASP A 396 6.71 -8.23 15.86
C ASP A 396 6.54 -8.59 17.35
N ARG A 397 7.59 -8.36 18.16
CA ARG A 397 7.56 -8.60 19.61
C ARG A 397 6.62 -7.64 20.33
N VAL A 398 6.59 -6.37 19.90
CA VAL A 398 5.65 -5.37 20.40
C VAL A 398 4.21 -5.80 20.08
N LEU A 399 3.93 -6.18 18.82
CA LEU A 399 2.61 -6.62 18.40
C LEU A 399 2.12 -7.88 19.12
N ASP A 400 2.97 -8.91 19.24
CA ASP A 400 2.62 -10.14 19.94
C ASP A 400 2.40 -9.94 21.46
N LEU A 401 2.99 -8.89 22.07
CA LEU A 401 2.70 -8.49 23.45
C LEU A 401 1.42 -7.66 23.56
N MET A 402 1.18 -6.73 22.64
CA MET A 402 -0.08 -5.96 22.55
C MET A 402 -1.28 -6.89 22.36
N GLU A 403 -1.17 -7.90 21.48
CA GLU A 403 -2.25 -8.87 21.24
C GLU A 403 -2.54 -9.74 22.47
N LYS A 404 -1.50 -10.19 23.19
CA LYS A 404 -1.67 -10.96 24.44
C LYS A 404 -2.39 -10.14 25.50
N TRP A 405 -2.05 -8.86 25.61
CA TRP A 405 -2.69 -7.94 26.54
C TRP A 405 -4.16 -7.65 26.14
N TYR A 406 -4.43 -7.35 24.86
CA TYR A 406 -5.77 -7.20 24.28
C TYR A 406 -6.68 -8.42 24.52
N ARG A 407 -6.15 -9.64 24.29
CA ARG A 407 -6.87 -10.90 24.57
C ARG A 407 -7.08 -11.13 26.07
N GLY A 408 -6.15 -10.70 26.92
CA GLY A 408 -6.27 -10.74 28.37
C GLY A 408 -7.41 -9.87 28.91
N PHE A 409 -7.64 -8.71 28.30
CA PHE A 409 -8.77 -7.80 28.59
C PHE A 409 -10.13 -8.30 28.09
N SER A 410 -10.18 -9.49 27.47
CA SER A 410 -11.37 -10.07 26.82
C SER A 410 -11.82 -11.38 27.46
N LYS A 411 -11.31 -11.67 28.65
CA LYS A 411 -11.76 -12.69 29.59
C LYS A 411 -12.20 -12.02 30.88
#